data_AF-A0A150S127-F1
#
_entry.id   AF-A0A150S127-F1
#
_cell.length_a   1.000
_cell.length_b   1.000
_cell.length_c   1.000
_cell.angle_alpha   90.00
_cell.angle_beta   90.00
_cell.angle_gamma   90.00
#
_symmetry.space_group_name_H-M   'P 1'
#
loop_
_entity.id
_entity.type
_entity.pdbx_description
1 polymer ?
#
loop_
_entity_poly.entity_id
_entity_poly.type
_entity_poly.pdbx_seq_one_letter_code
_entity_poly.pdbx_strand_id
1 'polypeptide(L)'
;MLTRVFSGRVARGIINAFVEAMTPHEADVPAYPVQNWLTQPIRRAAAAADREDYLSLWAGQSAALARPRPAADLVAALVEQTEQVILGLMKR
;
A
#
# COMPACT_ATOMS: atom_id res chain seq x y z
N MET A 1 5.28 -2.99 -6.04
CA MET A 1 6.75 -3.19 -5.87
C MET A 1 7.06 -3.32 -4.37
N LEU A 2 8.11 -4.05 -3.98
CA LEU A 2 8.63 -4.03 -2.59
C LEU A 2 9.74 -2.98 -2.48
N THR A 3 9.72 -2.16 -1.44
CA THR A 3 10.76 -1.14 -1.22
C THR A 3 10.87 -0.72 0.25
N ARG A 4 12.04 -0.19 0.63
CA ARG A 4 12.34 0.45 1.90
C ARG A 4 12.43 1.97 1.79
N VAL A 5 12.40 2.56 0.59
CA VAL A 5 12.80 3.97 0.37
C VAL A 5 12.00 5.00 1.17
N PHE A 6 10.75 4.70 1.56
CA PHE A 6 9.99 5.60 2.42
C PHE A 6 10.29 5.44 3.91
N SER A 7 10.58 4.23 4.38
CA SER A 7 10.50 3.92 5.82
C SER A 7 11.77 3.30 6.42
N GLY A 8 12.67 2.77 5.59
CA GLY A 8 13.82 1.99 6.03
C GLY A 8 13.49 0.52 6.31
N ARG A 9 12.24 0.10 6.11
CA ARG A 9 11.76 -1.29 6.22
C ARG A 9 10.94 -1.67 5.00
N VAL A 10 11.00 -2.95 4.62
CA VAL A 10 10.34 -3.47 3.42
C VAL A 10 8.82 -3.31 3.54
N ALA A 11 8.23 -2.65 2.56
CA ALA A 11 6.79 -2.50 2.40
C ALA A 11 6.40 -2.64 0.91
N ARG A 12 5.15 -3.01 0.64
CA ARG A 12 4.61 -3.09 -0.73
C ARG A 12 3.83 -1.83 -1.05
N GLY A 13 4.21 -1.15 -2.13
CA GLY A 13 3.52 0.03 -2.62
C GLY A 13 3.33 0.05 -4.13
N ILE A 14 2.44 0.97 -4.55
CA ILE A 14 2.31 1.44 -5.93
C ILE A 14 3.58 2.24 -6.27
N ILE A 15 4.09 2.06 -7.49
CA ILE A 15 5.27 2.79 -7.97
C ILE A 15 4.86 4.24 -8.26
N ASN A 16 5.68 5.18 -7.81
CA ASN A 16 5.53 6.61 -8.09
C ASN A 16 6.91 7.27 -8.29
N ALA A 17 6.93 8.56 -8.62
CA ALA A 17 8.16 9.27 -8.96
C ALA A 17 9.22 9.24 -7.83
N PHE A 18 8.80 9.35 -6.56
CA PHE A 18 9.74 9.25 -5.43
C PHE A 18 10.37 7.86 -5.35
N VAL A 19 9.57 6.81 -5.52
CA VAL A 19 10.08 5.43 -5.57
C VAL A 19 11.11 5.28 -6.67
N GLU A 20 10.80 5.68 -7.90
CA GLU A 20 11.69 5.52 -9.05
C GLU A 20 13.01 6.26 -8.84
N ALA A 21 12.94 7.49 -8.31
CA ALA A 21 14.12 8.29 -8.01
C ALA A 21 14.99 7.72 -6.89
N MET A 22 14.39 7.08 -5.87
CA MET A 22 15.11 6.59 -4.69
C MET A 22 15.54 5.13 -4.80
N THR A 23 14.97 4.33 -5.70
CA THR A 23 15.34 2.92 -5.90
C THR A 23 16.85 2.71 -6.11
N PRO A 24 17.58 3.52 -6.91
CA PRO A 24 19.03 3.40 -7.03
C PRO A 24 19.80 3.60 -5.71
N HIS A 25 19.19 4.24 -4.72
CA HIS A 25 19.78 4.58 -3.42
C HIS A 25 19.22 3.74 -2.26
N GLU A 26 18.43 2.69 -2.55
CA GLU A 26 17.72 1.93 -1.51
C GLU A 26 18.66 1.19 -0.54
N ALA A 27 19.89 0.89 -0.97
CA ALA A 27 20.92 0.31 -0.11
C ALA A 27 21.39 1.29 0.99
N ASP A 28 21.38 2.59 0.67
CA ASP A 28 21.95 3.64 1.51
C ASP A 28 20.91 4.28 2.44
N VAL A 29 19.62 4.00 2.26
CA VAL A 29 18.59 4.56 3.15
C VAL A 29 18.76 4.02 4.57
N PRO A 30 18.68 4.89 5.60
CA PRO A 30 18.72 4.46 6.99
C PRO A 30 17.68 3.39 7.33
N ALA A 31 17.99 2.55 8.31
CA ALA A 31 17.03 1.60 8.82
C ALA A 31 15.81 2.31 9.44
N TYR A 32 14.68 1.59 9.49
CA TYR A 32 13.51 2.05 10.21
C TYR A 32 13.81 2.28 11.70
N PRO A 33 13.26 3.34 12.36
CA PRO A 33 12.32 4.32 11.82
C PRO A 33 12.96 5.60 11.24
N VAL A 34 14.29 5.69 11.18
CA VAL A 34 15.00 6.93 10.81
C VAL A 34 14.58 7.42 9.43
N GLN A 35 14.58 6.54 8.42
CA GLN A 35 14.14 6.91 7.08
C GLN A 35 12.66 7.34 7.04
N ASN A 36 11.80 6.70 7.83
CA ASN A 36 10.39 7.11 7.93
C ASN A 36 10.24 8.54 8.46
N TRP A 37 11.06 8.93 9.43
CA TRP A 37 11.08 10.31 9.95
C TRP A 37 11.64 11.28 8.92
N LEU A 38 12.74 10.93 8.24
CA LEU A 38 13.36 11.78 7.22
C LEU A 38 12.42 12.07 6.03
N THR A 39 11.62 11.08 5.61
CA THR A 39 10.67 11.27 4.49
C THR A 39 9.33 11.87 4.92
N GLN A 40 9.04 11.99 6.22
CA GLN A 40 7.75 12.47 6.70
C GLN A 40 7.42 13.90 6.25
N PRO A 41 8.34 14.88 6.31
CA PRO A 41 8.06 16.23 5.83
C PRO A 41 7.71 16.28 4.34
N ILE A 42 8.41 15.48 3.52
CA ILE A 42 8.14 15.35 2.08
C ILE A 42 6.71 14.85 1.85
N ARG A 43 6.32 13.75 2.51
CA ARG A 43 4.98 13.17 2.38
C ARG A 43 3.89 14.12 2.87
N ARG A 44 4.14 14.87 3.95
CA ARG A 44 3.19 15.87 4.46
C ARG A 44 2.98 17.02 3.46
N ALA A 45 4.06 17.56 2.91
CA ALA A 45 3.98 18.62 1.90
C ALA A 45 3.28 18.13 0.63
N ALA A 46 3.58 16.91 0.19
CA ALA A 46 2.96 16.28 -0.97
C ALA A 46 1.45 16.05 -0.77
N ALA A 47 1.03 15.56 0.40
CA ALA A 47 -0.37 15.37 0.73
C ALA A 47 -1.13 16.71 0.74
N ALA A 48 -0.54 17.77 1.30
CA ALA A 48 -1.14 19.10 1.31
C ALA A 48 -1.26 19.71 -0.11
N ALA A 49 -0.39 19.29 -1.02
CA ALA A 49 -0.38 19.72 -2.42
C ALA A 49 -1.15 18.77 -3.37
N ASP A 50 -1.82 17.74 -2.85
CA ASP A 50 -2.49 16.70 -3.64
C ASP A 50 -1.58 16.02 -4.69
N ARG A 51 -0.32 15.75 -4.28
CA ARG A 51 0.71 15.12 -5.12
C ARG A 51 1.03 13.71 -4.65
N GLU A 52 0.37 12.73 -5.26
CA GLU A 52 0.57 11.30 -4.97
C GLU A 52 1.98 10.78 -5.32
N ASP A 53 2.70 11.48 -6.20
CA ASP A 53 4.06 11.18 -6.67
C ASP A 53 5.09 10.98 -5.54
N TYR A 54 4.83 11.58 -4.37
CA TYR A 54 5.73 11.57 -3.22
C TYR A 54 5.08 10.97 -1.97
N LEU A 55 3.93 10.33 -2.11
CA LEU A 55 3.23 9.65 -1.02
C LEU A 55 3.68 8.20 -0.88
N SER A 56 3.61 7.69 0.34
CA SER A 56 3.77 6.26 0.60
C SER A 56 2.48 5.52 0.26
N LEU A 57 2.28 5.19 -1.03
CA LEU A 57 1.08 4.55 -1.57
C LEU A 57 1.08 3.03 -1.31
N TRP A 58 0.89 2.63 -0.05
CA TRP A 58 0.90 1.22 0.34
C TRP A 58 -0.31 0.46 -0.20
N ALA A 59 -0.04 -0.66 -0.90
CA ALA A 59 -1.08 -1.45 -1.52
C ALA A 59 -0.64 -2.91 -1.75
N GLY A 60 -1.59 -3.83 -1.63
CA GLY A 60 -1.42 -5.22 -2.06
C GLY A 60 -1.35 -5.36 -3.58
N GLN A 61 -1.05 -6.56 -4.09
CA GLN A 61 -1.01 -6.81 -5.54
C GLN A 61 -2.40 -6.71 -6.19
N SER A 62 -3.46 -7.06 -5.45
CA SER A 62 -4.84 -7.02 -5.94
C SER A 62 -5.53 -5.68 -5.68
N ALA A 63 -4.78 -4.58 -5.54
CA ALA A 63 -5.33 -3.26 -5.23
C ALA A 63 -6.39 -2.79 -6.25
N ALA A 64 -6.25 -3.20 -7.53
CA ALA A 64 -7.22 -2.90 -8.58
C ALA A 64 -8.63 -3.53 -8.33
N LEU A 65 -8.76 -4.49 -7.42
CA LEU A 65 -10.05 -5.07 -7.03
C LEU A 65 -10.76 -4.28 -5.92
N ALA A 66 -10.12 -3.25 -5.36
CA ALA A 66 -10.71 -2.41 -4.33
C ALA A 66 -11.91 -1.64 -4.88
N ARG A 67 -12.98 -1.57 -4.09
CA ARG A 67 -14.21 -0.86 -4.43
C ARG A 67 -14.60 0.08 -3.28
N PRO A 68 -14.94 1.35 -3.55
CA PRO A 68 -15.46 2.24 -2.52
C PRO A 68 -16.79 1.71 -1.97
N ARG A 69 -16.85 1.46 -0.66
CA ARG A 69 -18.06 1.04 0.06
C ARG A 69 -17.88 1.16 1.57
N PRO A 70 -18.96 1.25 2.36
CA PRO A 70 -18.88 1.15 3.82
C PRO A 70 -18.18 -0.15 4.25
N ALA A 71 -17.38 -0.06 5.32
CA ALA A 71 -16.64 -1.21 5.84
C ALA A 71 -17.56 -2.37 6.30
N ALA A 72 -18.70 -2.03 6.91
CA ALA A 72 -19.70 -3.02 7.35
C ALA A 72 -20.22 -3.85 6.16
N ASP A 73 -20.59 -3.18 5.06
CA ASP A 73 -21.07 -3.84 3.86
C ASP A 73 -19.99 -4.74 3.27
N LEU A 74 -18.73 -4.27 3.21
CA LEU A 74 -17.61 -5.06 2.70
C LEU A 74 -17.48 -6.38 3.46
N VAL A 75 -17.49 -6.33 4.78
CA VAL A 75 -17.37 -7.52 5.63
C VAL A 75 -18.55 -8.46 5.40
N ALA A 76 -19.78 -7.94 5.38
CA ALA A 76 -20.98 -8.75 5.14
C ALA A 76 -20.92 -9.49 3.80
N ALA A 77 -20.53 -8.79 2.72
CA ALA A 77 -20.37 -9.39 1.41
C ALA A 77 -19.24 -10.43 1.36
N LEU A 78 -18.12 -10.20 2.06
CA LEU A 78 -17.03 -11.18 2.11
C LEU A 78 -17.46 -12.47 2.82
N VAL A 79 -18.24 -12.38 3.89
CA VAL A 79 -18.81 -13.55 4.59
C VAL A 79 -19.74 -14.32 3.66
N GLU A 80 -20.73 -13.63 3.07
CA GLU A 80 -21.68 -14.25 2.14
C GLU A 80 -20.96 -14.94 0.97
N GLN A 81 -20.02 -14.25 0.33
CA GLN A 81 -19.26 -14.81 -0.80
C GLN A 81 -18.43 -16.03 -0.39
N THR A 82 -17.87 -16.02 0.82
CA THR A 82 -17.08 -17.13 1.35
C THR A 82 -17.96 -18.35 1.60
N GLU A 83 -19.14 -18.17 2.22
CA GLU A 83 -20.12 -19.24 2.43
C GLU A 83 -20.57 -19.87 1.11
N GLN A 84 -20.84 -19.04 0.08
CA GLN A 84 -21.19 -19.54 -1.25
C GLN A 84 -20.06 -20.37 -1.88
N VAL A 85 -18.82 -19.94 -1.74
CA VAL A 85 -17.65 -20.70 -2.24
C VAL A 85 -17.52 -22.03 -1.50
N ILE A 86 -17.63 -22.05 -0.17
CA ILE A 86 -17.55 -23.27 0.63
C ILE A 86 -18.65 -24.27 0.22
N LEU A 87 -19.90 -23.82 0.14
CA LEU A 87 -21.04 -24.67 -0.29
C LEU A 87 -20.84 -25.19 -1.71
N GLY A 88 -20.29 -24.38 -2.61
CA GLY A 88 -19.99 -24.78 -3.99
C GLY A 88 -18.88 -25.83 -4.09
N LEU A 89 -17.92 -25.82 -3.15
CA LEU A 89 -16.86 -26.84 -3.07
C LEU A 89 -17.37 -28.16 -2.49
N MET A 90 -18.32 -28.13 -1.55
CA MET A 90 -18.90 -29.34 -0.92
C MET A 90 -19.86 -30.12 -1.82
N LYS A 91 -20.38 -29.49 -2.88
CA LYS A 91 -21.30 -30.12 -3.85
C LYS A 91 -20.59 -30.82 -5.02
N ARG A 92 -19.26 -30.76 -5.07
CA ARG A 92 -18.42 -31.48 -6.04
C ARG A 92 -17.91 -32.77 -5.45
#